data_AF-A0AAD6JB87-F1
#
_entry.id   AF-A0AAD6JB87-F1
#
_cell.length_a   1.000
_cell.length_b   1.000
_cell.length_c   1.000
_cell.angle_alpha   90.00
_cell.angle_beta   90.00
_cell.angle_gamma   90.00
#
_symmetry.space_group_name_H-M   'P 1'
#
loop_
_entity.id
_entity.type
_entity.pdbx_description
1 polymer ?
#
loop_
_entity_poly.entity_id
_entity_poly.type
_entity_poly.pdbx_seq_one_letter_code
_entity_poly.pdbx_strand_id
1 'polypeptide(L)'
;MKFLNLFFLLAMLMSLAIILSAAPSEEESFLEFDNEDEENSDLPVQPDENRETTSSLRGANRFLAQKVRAAMTCNNYPRVCRVGGSPGPDCCKKKCVNVMTDRLNCGMCGKKCKYAEICCKGKCVNPKSDKKNCGGCSNKCEKGSACQYGMCSYA
;
A
#
# COMPACT_ATOMS: atom_id res chain seq x y z
N MET A 1 -25.59 28.26 -41.13
CA MET A 1 -24.96 29.37 -40.40
C MET A 1 -25.80 29.82 -39.20
N LYS A 2 -27.03 30.34 -39.38
CA LYS A 2 -27.86 30.84 -38.25
C LYS A 2 -28.34 29.75 -37.27
N PHE A 3 -28.74 28.58 -37.78
CA PHE A 3 -29.15 27.44 -36.95
C PHE A 3 -28.01 26.84 -36.11
N LEU A 4 -26.78 26.90 -36.63
CA LEU A 4 -25.61 26.40 -35.91
C LEU A 4 -25.27 27.31 -34.71
N ASN A 5 -25.38 28.63 -34.90
CA ASN A 5 -25.22 29.60 -33.81
C ASN A 5 -26.32 29.48 -32.75
N LEU A 6 -27.55 29.17 -33.16
CA LEU A 6 -28.65 28.89 -32.23
C LEU A 6 -28.40 27.61 -31.42
N PHE A 7 -27.87 26.57 -32.05
CA PHE A 7 -27.49 25.33 -31.36
C PHE A 7 -26.39 25.56 -30.32
N PHE A 8 -25.35 26.33 -30.65
CA PHE A 8 -24.29 26.69 -29.71
C PHE A 8 -24.80 27.54 -28.53
N LEU A 9 -25.72 28.48 -28.77
CA LEU A 9 -26.35 29.27 -27.72
C LEU A 9 -27.19 28.40 -26.76
N LEU A 10 -27.96 27.45 -27.30
CA LEU A 10 -28.74 26.51 -26.49
C LEU A 10 -27.84 25.59 -25.65
N ALA A 11 -26.73 25.09 -26.22
CA ALA A 11 -25.77 24.26 -25.50
C ALA A 11 -25.07 25.01 -24.34
N MET A 12 -24.74 26.29 -24.53
CA MET A 12 -24.19 27.15 -23.48
C MET A 12 -25.20 27.45 -22.37
N LEU A 13 -26.47 27.66 -22.70
CA LEU A 13 -27.53 27.87 -21.70
C LEU A 13 -27.79 26.61 -20.87
N MET A 14 -27.78 25.43 -21.50
CA MET A 14 -27.96 24.16 -20.80
C MET A 14 -26.80 23.82 -19.88
N SER A 15 -25.56 24.19 -20.24
CA SER A 15 -24.39 23.99 -19.38
C SER A 15 -24.35 24.97 -18.21
N LEU A 16 -24.81 26.21 -18.37
CA LEU A 16 -24.99 27.14 -17.24
C LEU A 16 -26.09 26.68 -16.26
N ALA A 17 -27.15 26.03 -16.75
CA ALA A 17 -28.22 25.51 -15.89
C ALA A 17 -27.76 24.37 -14.98
N ILE A 18 -26.77 23.57 -15.39
CA ILE A 18 -26.21 22.46 -14.59
C ILE A 18 -25.38 22.98 -13.40
N ILE A 19 -24.79 24.18 -13.51
CA ILE A 19 -23.99 24.78 -12.43
C ILE A 19 -24.91 25.38 -11.34
N LEU A 20 -26.12 25.83 -11.69
CA LEU A 20 -27.04 26.45 -10.73
C LEU A 20 -27.83 25.45 -9.87
N SER A 21 -27.81 24.15 -10.20
CA SER A 21 -28.37 23.07 -9.37
C SER A 21 -27.38 22.47 -8.38
N ALA A 22 -26.13 22.96 -8.35
CA ALA A 22 -25.11 22.54 -7.39
C ALA A 22 -24.85 23.67 -6.38
N ALA A 23 -25.89 24.14 -5.70
CA ALA A 23 -25.72 24.72 -4.38
C ALA A 23 -25.62 23.54 -3.40
N PRO A 24 -24.49 23.29 -2.72
CA PRO A 24 -24.52 22.44 -1.55
C PRO A 24 -25.32 23.20 -0.50
N SER A 25 -26.55 22.77 -0.24
CA SER A 25 -27.20 23.06 1.03
C SER A 25 -26.34 22.40 2.10
N GLU A 26 -25.56 23.20 2.81
CA GLU A 26 -24.99 22.84 4.10
C GLU A 26 -26.17 22.58 5.06
N GLU A 27 -26.71 21.38 5.02
CA GLU A 27 -27.43 20.76 6.13
C GLU A 27 -26.57 19.64 6.65
N GLU A 28 -25.50 20.01 7.38
CA GLU A 28 -24.92 19.09 8.34
C GLU A 28 -25.83 19.06 9.57
N SER A 29 -26.69 18.05 9.62
CA SER A 29 -27.30 17.64 10.88
C SER A 29 -26.20 17.11 11.78
N PHE A 30 -25.80 17.91 12.77
CA PHE A 30 -25.03 17.49 13.93
C PHE A 30 -25.77 16.34 14.63
N LEU A 31 -25.28 15.12 14.46
CA LEU A 31 -25.36 14.10 15.51
C LEU A 31 -23.97 14.06 16.15
N GLU A 32 -23.86 14.72 17.30
CA GLU A 32 -22.77 14.50 18.24
C GLU A 32 -22.76 13.01 18.60
N PHE A 33 -21.75 12.30 18.09
CA PHE A 33 -21.30 11.08 18.71
C PHE A 33 -20.09 11.50 19.53
N ASP A 34 -20.31 11.72 20.83
CA ASP A 34 -19.26 11.92 21.82
C ASP A 34 -18.33 10.70 21.80
N ASN A 35 -17.24 10.78 21.04
CA ASN A 35 -16.06 9.98 21.30
C ASN A 35 -15.19 10.83 22.22
N GLU A 36 -15.13 10.41 23.48
CA GLU A 36 -14.18 10.90 24.46
C GLU A 36 -12.77 10.80 23.87
N ASP A 37 -12.14 11.97 23.73
CA ASP A 37 -10.74 12.11 23.35
C ASP A 37 -9.85 11.48 24.44
N GLU A 38 -9.45 10.22 24.27
CA GLU A 38 -8.23 9.73 24.93
C GLU A 38 -7.01 10.35 24.21
N GLU A 39 -6.53 11.42 24.84
CA GLU A 39 -5.21 12.03 24.74
C GLU A 39 -4.14 11.10 24.16
N ASN A 40 -3.94 11.14 22.84
CA ASN A 40 -2.72 10.59 22.24
C ASN A 40 -1.61 11.63 22.36
N SER A 41 -1.21 11.87 23.60
CA SER A 41 0.06 12.47 23.93
C SER A 41 1.17 11.61 23.33
N ASP A 42 2.00 12.24 22.50
CA ASP A 42 3.35 11.78 22.23
C ASP A 42 4.01 11.28 23.53
N LEU A 43 4.11 9.96 23.68
CA LEU A 43 4.93 9.35 24.71
C LEU A 43 5.86 8.29 24.10
N PRO A 44 7.12 8.26 24.58
CA PRO A 44 8.18 7.50 24.00
C PRO A 44 7.96 6.02 24.29
N VAL A 45 8.21 5.18 23.28
CA VAL A 45 8.23 3.72 23.40
C VAL A 45 9.15 3.33 24.58
N GLN A 46 8.52 2.99 25.70
CA GLN A 46 9.19 2.31 26.80
C GLN A 46 9.60 0.92 26.32
N PRO A 47 10.80 0.42 26.69
CA PRO A 47 11.19 -0.94 26.38
C PRO A 47 10.37 -1.88 27.25
N ASP A 48 9.65 -2.79 26.60
CA ASP A 48 8.90 -3.88 27.22
C ASP A 48 9.82 -4.69 28.15
N GLU A 49 9.65 -4.45 29.45
CA GLU A 49 10.31 -5.15 30.54
C GLU A 49 9.39 -6.29 30.96
N ASN A 50 9.54 -7.44 30.29
CA ASN A 50 9.45 -8.79 30.86
C ASN A 50 9.38 -9.86 29.76
N ARG A 51 10.56 -10.24 29.26
CA ARG A 51 10.76 -11.62 28.80
C ARG A 51 12.03 -12.15 29.45
N GLU A 52 11.83 -12.79 30.59
CA GLU A 52 12.82 -13.65 31.21
C GLU A 52 13.34 -14.64 30.16
N THR A 53 14.58 -14.44 29.75
CA THR A 53 15.43 -15.53 29.29
C THR A 53 16.66 -15.48 30.18
N THR A 54 16.55 -16.18 31.31
CA THR A 54 17.65 -16.44 32.23
C THR A 54 18.70 -17.28 31.51
N SER A 55 19.61 -16.63 30.78
CA SER A 55 20.89 -17.22 30.44
C SER A 55 21.92 -16.67 31.42
N SER A 56 22.21 -17.52 32.40
CA SER A 56 23.28 -17.41 33.39
C SER A 56 24.57 -16.84 32.80
N LEU A 57 25.12 -15.81 33.43
CA LEU A 57 26.56 -15.50 33.43
C LEU A 57 26.90 -14.78 34.74
N ARG A 58 27.61 -15.51 35.62
CA ARG A 58 28.18 -15.02 36.87
C ARG A 58 29.18 -13.89 36.57
N GLY A 59 29.00 -12.76 37.25
CA GLY A 59 30.04 -11.83 37.69
C GLY A 59 30.86 -11.10 36.62
N ALA A 60 30.62 -9.79 36.45
CA ALA A 60 31.68 -8.77 36.36
C ALA A 60 31.08 -7.35 36.32
N ASN A 61 31.83 -6.45 36.95
CA ASN A 61 31.53 -5.06 37.24
C ASN A 61 31.36 -4.14 36.01
N ARG A 62 30.60 -3.06 36.23
CA ARG A 62 30.37 -1.93 35.31
C ARG A 62 31.66 -1.30 34.81
N PHE A 63 31.98 -1.34 33.52
CA PHE A 63 32.84 -0.33 32.85
C PHE A 63 32.53 -0.22 31.34
N LEU A 64 31.99 0.95 30.96
CA LEU A 64 32.02 1.61 29.64
C LEU A 64 31.70 0.80 28.37
N ALA A 65 30.43 0.82 27.96
CA ALA A 65 29.98 1.23 26.61
C ALA A 65 28.50 0.86 26.48
N GLN A 66 27.61 1.78 26.85
CA GLN A 66 26.23 1.73 26.39
C GLN A 66 26.27 2.02 24.89
N LYS A 67 26.63 0.99 24.11
CA LYS A 67 26.54 1.00 22.65
C LYS A 67 25.05 1.10 22.39
N VAL A 68 24.59 2.32 22.10
CA VAL A 68 23.25 2.68 21.63
C VAL A 68 22.68 1.46 20.92
N ARG A 69 21.55 0.90 21.42
CA ARG A 69 20.89 -0.29 20.86
C ARG A 69 20.80 -0.07 19.35
N ALA A 70 21.76 -0.63 18.61
CA ALA A 70 21.85 -0.36 17.19
C ALA A 70 20.58 -0.94 16.62
N ALA A 71 19.74 -0.09 16.01
CA ALA A 71 18.50 -0.54 15.41
C ALA A 71 18.81 -1.78 14.56
N MET A 72 18.21 -2.92 14.92
CA MET A 72 18.46 -4.20 14.25
C MET A 72 17.85 -4.13 12.86
N THR A 73 18.61 -3.53 11.94
CA THR A 73 18.23 -3.34 10.54
C THR A 73 18.78 -4.49 9.70
N CYS A 74 18.07 -4.83 8.63
CA CYS A 74 18.44 -5.97 7.80
C CYS A 74 19.76 -5.80 7.05
N ASN A 75 20.24 -4.55 6.86
CA ASN A 75 21.54 -4.29 6.25
C ASN A 75 22.70 -4.86 7.09
N ASN A 76 22.56 -4.80 8.42
CA ASN A 76 23.57 -5.30 9.37
C ASN A 76 23.23 -6.74 9.82
N TYR A 77 21.94 -7.09 9.82
CA TYR A 77 21.43 -8.38 10.28
C TYR A 77 20.48 -9.00 9.24
N PRO A 78 20.97 -9.53 8.10
CA PRO A 78 20.10 -9.98 7.00
C PRO A 78 19.11 -11.08 7.39
N ARG A 79 19.41 -11.87 8.43
CA ARG A 79 18.53 -12.94 8.90
C ARG A 79 17.21 -12.44 9.48
N VAL A 80 17.13 -11.17 9.89
CA VAL A 80 15.90 -10.58 10.45
C VAL A 80 14.74 -10.60 9.44
N CYS A 81 15.02 -10.64 8.13
CA CYS A 81 13.98 -10.73 7.10
C CYS A 81 13.47 -12.16 6.87
N ARG A 82 14.12 -13.19 7.44
CA ARG A 82 13.71 -14.59 7.26
C ARG A 82 12.91 -15.14 8.44
N VAL A 83 12.75 -14.34 9.49
CA VAL A 83 11.92 -14.72 10.63
C VAL A 83 10.44 -14.62 10.25
N GLY A 84 9.62 -15.50 10.83
CA GLY A 84 8.17 -15.46 10.64
C GLY A 84 7.58 -14.11 11.08
N GLY A 85 6.62 -13.60 10.31
CA GLY A 85 5.99 -12.30 10.56
C GLY A 85 6.72 -11.09 9.96
N SER A 86 7.93 -11.27 9.42
CA SER A 86 8.58 -10.21 8.64
C SER A 86 7.84 -9.97 7.31
N PRO A 87 7.84 -8.73 6.77
CA PRO A 87 7.16 -8.42 5.50
C PRO A 87 7.68 -9.17 4.28
N GLY A 88 8.87 -9.78 4.37
CA GLY A 88 9.43 -10.61 3.31
C GLY A 88 10.92 -10.88 3.51
N PRO A 89 11.48 -11.82 2.73
CA PRO A 89 12.84 -12.34 2.92
C PRO A 89 13.96 -11.41 2.44
N ASP A 90 13.63 -10.35 1.69
CA ASP A 90 14.59 -9.53 0.98
C ASP A 90 14.86 -8.22 1.73
N CYS A 91 16.14 -7.90 1.91
CA CYS A 91 16.53 -6.64 2.54
C CYS A 91 16.69 -5.53 1.49
N CYS A 92 15.82 -4.52 1.54
CA CYS A 92 15.89 -3.32 0.72
C CYS A 92 16.00 -2.07 1.60
N LYS A 93 17.16 -1.40 1.56
CA LYS A 93 17.42 -0.14 2.29
C LYS A 93 16.99 -0.21 3.77
N LYS A 94 17.54 -1.17 4.53
CA LYS A 94 17.24 -1.42 5.95
C LYS A 94 15.84 -1.98 6.26
N LYS A 95 14.96 -2.13 5.27
CA LYS A 95 13.61 -2.70 5.41
C LYS A 95 13.54 -4.09 4.78
N CYS A 96 12.80 -4.98 5.42
CA CYS A 96 12.45 -6.27 4.84
C CYS A 96 11.26 -6.10 3.91
N VAL A 97 11.32 -6.67 2.72
CA VAL A 97 10.26 -6.67 1.70
C VAL A 97 10.23 -8.02 1.02
N ASN A 98 9.18 -8.28 0.25
CA ASN A 98 9.09 -9.47 -0.58
C ASN A 98 9.18 -9.06 -2.05
N VAL A 99 10.31 -9.31 -2.71
CA VAL A 99 10.46 -8.91 -4.12
C VAL A 99 9.54 -9.67 -5.07
N MET A 100 8.88 -10.73 -4.61
CA MET A 100 7.98 -11.53 -5.42
C MET A 100 6.55 -10.98 -5.48
N THR A 101 6.17 -10.13 -4.54
CA THR A 101 4.80 -9.62 -4.37
C THR A 101 4.72 -8.11 -4.10
N ASP A 102 5.79 -7.48 -3.61
CA ASP A 102 5.83 -6.05 -3.36
C ASP A 102 5.93 -5.26 -4.67
N ARG A 103 4.88 -4.48 -4.95
CA ARG A 103 4.78 -3.61 -6.12
C ARG A 103 5.91 -2.57 -6.20
N LEU A 104 6.47 -2.15 -5.07
CA LEU A 104 7.54 -1.14 -5.01
C LEU A 104 8.95 -1.72 -5.15
N ASN A 105 9.09 -3.05 -5.03
CA ASN A 105 10.37 -3.76 -5.04
C ASN A 105 10.30 -5.03 -5.92
N CYS A 106 9.56 -4.98 -7.03
CA CYS A 106 9.18 -6.16 -7.78
C CYS A 106 10.34 -6.76 -8.59
N GLY A 107 10.81 -7.93 -8.18
CA GLY A 107 11.94 -8.68 -8.74
C GLY A 107 13.31 -8.15 -8.32
N MET A 108 13.39 -6.91 -7.82
CA MET A 108 14.59 -6.33 -7.22
C MET A 108 14.23 -5.07 -6.41
N CYS A 109 15.07 -4.71 -5.44
CA CYS A 109 14.88 -3.52 -4.62
C CYS A 109 14.72 -2.25 -5.48
N GLY A 110 13.69 -1.45 -5.19
CA GLY A 110 13.41 -0.18 -5.85
C GLY A 110 12.80 -0.28 -7.24
N LYS A 111 12.62 -1.49 -7.80
CA LYS A 111 11.91 -1.69 -9.06
C LYS A 111 10.41 -1.58 -8.84
N LYS A 112 9.88 -0.38 -9.06
CA LYS A 112 8.45 -0.09 -8.96
C LYS A 112 7.73 -0.51 -10.23
N CYS A 113 6.61 -1.20 -10.08
CA CYS A 113 5.71 -1.47 -11.21
C CYS A 113 4.99 -0.19 -11.66
N LYS A 114 4.61 -0.13 -12.94
CA LYS A 114 3.88 1.01 -13.51
C LYS A 114 2.48 1.12 -12.93
N TYR A 115 1.82 2.24 -13.18
CA TYR A 115 0.42 2.42 -12.79
C TYR A 115 -0.45 1.27 -13.32
N ALA A 116 -1.39 0.81 -12.48
CA ALA A 116 -2.24 -0.36 -12.71
C ALA A 116 -1.55 -1.74 -12.81
N GLU A 117 -0.22 -1.83 -12.73
CA GLU A 117 0.49 -3.11 -12.64
C GLU A 117 0.63 -3.59 -11.19
N ILE A 118 0.61 -4.92 -11.02
CA ILE A 118 0.88 -5.62 -9.77
C ILE A 118 2.16 -6.45 -9.89
N CYS A 119 2.77 -6.82 -8.76
CA CYS A 119 3.92 -7.71 -8.76
C CYS A 119 3.48 -9.16 -8.62
N CYS A 120 3.69 -9.94 -9.67
CA CYS A 120 3.43 -11.37 -9.68
C CYS A 120 4.72 -12.13 -9.95
N LYS A 121 5.17 -12.89 -8.94
CA LYS A 121 6.37 -13.75 -9.02
C LYS A 121 7.60 -12.95 -9.49
N GLY A 122 7.77 -11.74 -8.96
CA GLY A 122 8.90 -10.86 -9.27
C GLY A 122 8.80 -10.15 -10.63
N LYS A 123 7.63 -10.20 -11.29
CA LYS A 123 7.37 -9.51 -12.56
C LYS A 123 6.18 -8.57 -12.41
N CYS A 124 6.34 -7.36 -12.92
CA CYS A 124 5.23 -6.43 -13.05
C CYS A 124 4.33 -6.89 -14.19
N VAL A 125 3.05 -7.07 -13.90
CA VAL A 125 2.04 -7.51 -14.86
C VAL A 125 0.79 -6.66 -14.71
N ASN A 126 0.08 -6.43 -15.81
CA ASN A 126 -1.18 -5.71 -15.79
C ASN A 126 -2.33 -6.72 -15.63
N PRO A 127 -3.00 -6.79 -14.47
CA PRO A 127 -4.05 -7.76 -14.25
C PRO A 127 -5.30 -7.46 -15.09
N LYS A 128 -5.42 -6.28 -15.70
CA LYS A 128 -6.57 -5.95 -16.55
C LYS A 128 -6.53 -6.57 -17.94
N SER A 129 -5.34 -6.98 -18.41
CA SER A 129 -5.13 -7.44 -19.78
C SER A 129 -4.22 -8.66 -19.90
N ASP A 130 -3.44 -9.00 -18.87
CA ASP A 130 -2.59 -10.18 -18.89
C ASP A 130 -3.44 -11.44 -18.72
N LYS A 131 -3.56 -12.22 -19.81
CA LYS A 131 -4.29 -13.49 -19.85
C LYS A 131 -3.81 -14.51 -18.82
N LYS A 132 -2.55 -14.45 -18.36
CA LYS A 132 -1.99 -15.37 -17.36
C LYS A 132 -2.18 -14.89 -15.91
N ASN A 133 -2.54 -13.63 -15.73
CA ASN A 133 -2.67 -12.98 -14.42
C ASN A 133 -3.93 -12.09 -14.37
N CYS A 134 -5.03 -12.55 -14.95
CA CYS A 134 -6.24 -11.76 -15.13
C CYS A 134 -6.94 -11.50 -13.80
N GLY A 135 -7.14 -10.25 -13.41
CA GLY A 135 -7.68 -9.86 -12.10
C GLY A 135 -6.75 -10.13 -10.91
N GLY A 136 -5.68 -10.91 -11.07
CA GLY A 136 -4.75 -11.26 -10.00
C GLY A 136 -3.67 -12.25 -10.45
N CYS A 137 -2.66 -12.44 -9.60
CA CYS A 137 -1.52 -13.31 -9.93
C CYS A 137 -1.93 -14.76 -10.16
N SER A 138 -1.37 -15.38 -11.20
CA SER A 138 -1.62 -16.78 -11.59
C SER A 138 -3.08 -17.12 -11.91
N ASN A 139 -3.95 -16.13 -12.13
CA ASN A 139 -5.31 -16.35 -12.59
C ASN A 139 -5.37 -16.35 -14.12
N LYS A 140 -5.18 -17.52 -14.72
CA LYS A 140 -5.11 -17.68 -16.18
C LYS A 140 -6.50 -17.91 -16.77
N CYS A 141 -6.88 -17.15 -17.78
CA CYS A 141 -8.11 -17.41 -18.53
C CYS A 141 -8.01 -18.67 -19.41
N GLU A 142 -9.16 -19.32 -19.62
CA GLU A 142 -9.28 -20.52 -20.45
C GLU A 142 -8.81 -20.30 -21.90
N LYS A 143 -8.64 -21.40 -22.63
CA LYS A 143 -8.34 -21.32 -24.07
C LYS A 143 -9.54 -20.67 -24.77
N GLY A 144 -9.29 -19.73 -25.68
CA GLY A 144 -10.34 -18.91 -26.30
C GLY A 144 -10.62 -17.60 -25.57
N SER A 145 -10.71 -17.59 -24.23
CA SER A 145 -11.04 -16.38 -23.46
C SER A 145 -9.94 -15.31 -23.46
N ALA A 146 -10.32 -14.04 -23.57
CA ALA A 146 -9.44 -12.90 -23.38
C ALA A 146 -9.50 -12.40 -21.92
N CYS A 147 -8.47 -11.68 -21.48
CA CYS A 147 -8.56 -10.91 -20.24
C CYS A 147 -8.97 -9.48 -20.59
N GLN A 148 -10.14 -9.06 -20.15
CA GLN A 148 -10.67 -7.73 -20.44
C GLN A 148 -11.20 -7.09 -19.17
N TYR A 149 -10.69 -5.89 -18.87
CA TYR A 149 -10.99 -5.13 -17.65
C TYR A 149 -10.73 -5.90 -16.34
N GLY A 150 -9.86 -6.91 -16.36
CA GLY A 150 -9.53 -7.74 -15.19
C GLY A 150 -10.44 -8.95 -15.01
N MET A 151 -11.26 -9.27 -16.00
CA MET A 151 -12.14 -10.43 -16.02
C MET A 151 -11.87 -11.26 -17.27
N CYS A 152 -11.97 -12.58 -17.13
CA CYS A 152 -11.91 -13.46 -18.29
C CYS A 152 -13.23 -13.35 -19.07
N SER A 153 -13.14 -12.97 -20.34
CA SER A 153 -14.30 -12.91 -21.21
C SER A 153 -14.82 -14.32 -21.49
N TYR A 154 -16.14 -14.43 -21.65
CA TYR A 154 -16.76 -15.56 -22.33
C TYR A 154 -16.39 -15.44 -23.81
N ALA A 155 -15.88 -16.52 -24.40
CA ALA A 155 -15.55 -16.62 -25.82
C ALA A 155 -16.55 -17.54 -26.51
#